data_AF-C7R7J4-F1
#
_entry.id   AF-C7R7J4-F1
#
_cell.length_a   1.000
_cell.length_b   1.000
_cell.length_c   1.000
_cell.angle_alpha   90.00
_cell.angle_beta   90.00
_cell.angle_gamma   90.00
#
_symmetry.space_group_name_H-M   'P 1'
#
loop_
_entity.id
_entity.type
_entity.pdbx_description
1 polymer ?
#
loop_
_entity_poly.entity_id
_entity_poly.type
_entity_poly.pdbx_seq_one_letter_code
_entity_poly.pdbx_strand_id
1 'polypeptide(L)'
;MDMDSGLPSLFNFSSNESVQRSDKRLYWLRILSLISAVFCVPIVSATCTAPSGVAPPPGVWDAHMNEIVNMGTLQRADFQIGDQVIYRIRKRGDEGTRDPMLERLRSIAPALKELQAYFATPPDRAVLLVESELDLLGDTLAFTQCAKKDEKHDLSNYVDEGEDLDVKLPEGLCLIVVRPHTIVGERKTRFALAHEWMHSMQNGAYRPAMRELWWVEGAAEWAAHKVVPGATERDNKIEQFFERQPECSLTQHSYDAQPFFFWGDQQFDTSWGISLGMGGREYLKEPRRAAEILPPERWLDWAIAQAEQTITMPDGRPLPFQAEVESLELGETCGAKIEGPPLSVQLREVTFPEGSASPLTIAPGDAQLAYKDSEDNWIRVTETVELEPSSSPVLFATIMPSGDDLNVNLTLDNTNGLTCGCHIGRWTEVATADPEAEDTFDGALEAIEMYRAMVPPEQLADLEKAKRMIEAADTKDRFRFRGAAKQIFEMDGGTVTFDNDGPIVTLARGGSFIIEDPHMMSDGKTTVDYNTYTHSGLWKIEDGILKIDLQKFTYEGTAEGPLSDGPQEISGSNKHSSYVGGGGDWVVSCQETGIKLVPAYEGERGPGRDAVLRPH
;
A
#
# COMPACT_ATOMS: atom_id res chain seq x y z
N MET A 1 40.08 30.99 -32.02
CA MET A 1 39.54 31.41 -33.34
C MET A 1 38.13 31.86 -33.07
N ASP A 2 37.98 33.18 -33.04
CA ASP A 2 36.73 33.91 -32.87
C ASP A 2 35.81 33.78 -34.09
N MET A 3 34.61 34.30 -33.86
CA MET A 3 33.62 34.84 -34.80
C MET A 3 32.53 33.86 -35.24
N ASP A 4 31.27 34.25 -35.41
CA ASP A 4 30.43 35.38 -34.98
C ASP A 4 29.08 35.13 -35.69
N SER A 5 27.99 35.65 -35.10
CA SER A 5 26.75 36.18 -35.70
C SER A 5 26.22 35.70 -37.07
N GLY A 6 24.88 35.53 -37.16
CA GLY A 6 24.19 35.81 -38.42
C GLY A 6 22.74 35.31 -38.57
N LEU A 7 21.78 36.04 -38.00
CA LEU A 7 20.40 36.11 -38.52
C LEU A 7 20.41 36.77 -39.92
N PRO A 8 19.36 36.54 -40.74
CA PRO A 8 18.54 37.70 -41.08
C PRO A 8 17.02 37.43 -41.16
N SER A 9 16.33 38.55 -41.08
CA SER A 9 14.90 38.80 -41.03
C SER A 9 14.27 39.11 -42.40
N LEU A 10 12.92 39.17 -42.40
CA LEU A 10 11.99 40.00 -43.21
C LEU A 10 11.27 39.34 -44.40
N PHE A 11 9.94 39.22 -44.25
CA PHE A 11 8.98 39.78 -45.21
C PHE A 11 7.78 40.39 -44.47
N ASN A 12 7.34 41.55 -44.97
CA ASN A 12 6.34 42.48 -44.43
C ASN A 12 5.22 42.63 -45.47
N PHE A 13 3.94 42.72 -45.06
CA PHE A 13 2.80 43.43 -45.72
C PHE A 13 1.60 43.34 -44.73
N SER A 14 1.17 44.41 -44.03
CA SER A 14 0.21 45.48 -44.44
C SER A 14 -1.11 44.91 -45.01
N SER A 15 -2.35 45.25 -44.62
CA SER A 15 -2.94 46.28 -43.74
C SER A 15 -4.47 46.08 -43.65
N ASN A 16 -5.06 46.63 -42.59
CA ASN A 16 -6.40 47.24 -42.46
C ASN A 16 -7.69 46.42 -42.19
N GLU A 17 -8.39 46.96 -41.17
CA GLU A 17 -9.85 47.00 -40.90
C GLU A 17 -10.52 45.64 -40.58
N SER A 18 -11.39 45.46 -39.57
CA SER A 18 -12.25 46.37 -38.82
C SER A 18 -12.71 45.71 -37.51
N VAL A 19 -12.99 46.56 -36.52
CA VAL A 19 -13.84 46.39 -35.32
C VAL A 19 -14.71 45.13 -35.24
N GLN A 20 -14.46 44.30 -34.22
CA GLN A 20 -15.54 43.71 -33.40
C GLN A 20 -15.02 43.33 -32.00
N ARG A 21 -15.67 43.90 -30.99
CA ARG A 21 -15.54 43.53 -29.56
C ARG A 21 -16.15 42.14 -29.35
N SER A 22 -15.40 41.22 -28.75
CA SER A 22 -15.92 40.30 -27.74
C SER A 22 -14.79 39.74 -26.86
N ASP A 23 -14.91 40.04 -25.56
CA ASP A 23 -14.60 39.20 -24.40
C ASP A 23 -13.28 38.43 -24.35
N LYS A 24 -12.28 39.08 -23.74
CA LYS A 24 -11.21 38.39 -23.01
C LYS A 24 -11.71 38.02 -21.61
N ARG A 25 -11.42 36.76 -21.23
CA ARG A 25 -11.29 36.17 -19.87
C ARG A 25 -12.31 35.09 -19.54
N LEU A 26 -12.13 33.92 -20.15
CA LEU A 26 -12.67 32.65 -19.65
C LEU A 26 -11.85 31.47 -20.21
N TYR A 27 -10.54 31.43 -19.95
CA TYR A 27 -9.67 30.34 -20.43
C TYR A 27 -8.45 30.08 -19.54
N TRP A 28 -8.61 30.12 -18.20
CA TRP A 28 -7.55 29.69 -17.28
C TRP A 28 -7.99 28.89 -16.05
N LEU A 29 -9.28 28.53 -15.91
CA LEU A 29 -9.80 27.83 -14.72
C LEU A 29 -10.50 26.49 -15.01
N ARG A 30 -10.40 25.94 -16.23
CA ARG A 30 -10.90 24.59 -16.55
C ARG A 30 -9.82 23.51 -16.72
N ILE A 31 -8.55 23.85 -16.52
CA ILE A 31 -7.44 22.89 -16.62
C ILE A 31 -7.08 22.27 -15.24
N LEU A 32 -7.49 22.87 -14.12
CA LEU A 32 -7.17 22.35 -12.77
C LEU A 32 -8.25 21.45 -12.15
N SER A 33 -9.52 21.57 -12.55
CA SER A 33 -10.60 20.72 -12.01
C SER A 33 -10.80 19.39 -12.76
N LEU A 34 -10.00 19.11 -13.79
CA LEU A 34 -9.97 17.80 -14.48
C LEU A 34 -8.80 16.91 -14.02
N ILE A 35 -7.96 17.39 -13.09
CA ILE A 35 -6.79 16.66 -12.56
C ILE A 35 -7.06 16.06 -11.17
N SER A 36 -8.07 16.51 -10.43
CA SER A 36 -8.38 16.00 -9.07
C SER A 36 -9.46 14.91 -9.03
N ALA A 37 -9.88 14.37 -10.17
CA ALA A 37 -10.88 13.29 -10.26
C ALA A 37 -10.32 12.04 -10.99
N VAL A 38 -9.01 11.82 -10.95
CA VAL A 38 -8.36 10.63 -11.47
C VAL A 38 -7.55 9.99 -10.34
N PHE A 39 -7.79 8.69 -10.12
CA PHE A 39 -7.10 7.77 -9.22
C PHE A 39 -7.52 7.71 -7.73
N CYS A 40 -8.81 7.57 -7.45
CA CYS A 40 -9.21 6.49 -6.53
C CYS A 40 -9.42 5.25 -7.40
N VAL A 41 -8.32 4.62 -7.82
CA VAL A 41 -8.39 3.21 -8.23
C VAL A 41 -8.83 2.48 -6.97
N PRO A 42 -9.91 1.67 -7.00
CA PRO A 42 -10.13 0.77 -5.88
C PRO A 42 -8.81 0.01 -5.71
N ILE A 43 -8.22 0.05 -4.50
CA ILE A 43 -7.14 -0.88 -4.16
C ILE A 43 -7.77 -2.25 -4.41
N VAL A 44 -7.48 -2.82 -5.58
CA VAL A 44 -7.90 -4.15 -5.93
C VAL A 44 -7.08 -4.98 -4.97
N SER A 45 -7.67 -5.37 -3.84
CA SER A 45 -7.03 -6.24 -2.86
C SER A 45 -6.34 -7.34 -3.65
N ALA A 46 -5.02 -7.38 -3.60
CA ALA A 46 -4.25 -8.25 -4.47
C ALA A 46 -4.63 -9.67 -4.08
N THR A 47 -5.50 -10.30 -4.85
CA THR A 47 -6.06 -11.59 -4.44
C THR A 47 -4.91 -12.59 -4.39
N CYS A 48 -4.57 -13.08 -3.20
CA CYS A 48 -3.54 -14.10 -2.99
C CYS A 48 -3.91 -15.48 -3.53
N THR A 49 -4.98 -15.57 -4.31
CA THR A 49 -5.20 -16.74 -5.16
C THR A 49 -4.24 -16.67 -6.33
N ALA A 50 -3.26 -17.59 -6.37
CA ALA A 50 -2.63 -17.96 -7.62
C ALA A 50 -3.77 -18.15 -8.65
N PRO A 51 -3.68 -17.53 -9.84
CA PRO A 51 -4.72 -17.66 -10.84
C PRO A 51 -4.94 -19.15 -11.06
N SER A 52 -6.09 -19.69 -10.66
CA SER A 52 -6.32 -21.11 -10.78
C SER A 52 -6.37 -21.42 -12.27
N GLY A 53 -5.39 -22.15 -12.77
CA GLY A 53 -5.32 -22.59 -14.16
C GLY A 53 -6.63 -23.25 -14.52
N VAL A 54 -7.45 -22.53 -15.27
CA VAL A 54 -8.74 -23.05 -15.72
C VAL A 54 -8.39 -24.23 -16.62
N ALA A 55 -8.82 -25.43 -16.21
CA ALA A 55 -8.67 -26.60 -17.04
C ALA A 55 -9.23 -26.25 -18.43
N PRO A 56 -8.46 -26.50 -19.52
CA PRO A 56 -8.90 -26.09 -20.83
C PRO A 56 -10.26 -26.72 -21.14
N PRO A 57 -11.17 -26.00 -21.83
CA PRO A 57 -12.49 -26.51 -22.16
C PRO A 57 -12.40 -27.91 -22.81
N PRO A 58 -13.37 -28.81 -22.55
CA PRO A 58 -13.42 -30.11 -23.19
C PRO A 58 -13.30 -29.98 -24.72
N GLY A 59 -12.40 -30.76 -25.33
CA GLY A 59 -12.13 -30.74 -26.77
C GLY A 59 -11.00 -29.82 -27.24
N VAL A 60 -10.51 -28.89 -26.40
CA VAL A 60 -9.34 -28.05 -26.77
C VAL A 60 -8.07 -28.90 -26.94
N TRP A 61 -7.89 -29.88 -26.04
CA TRP A 61 -6.78 -30.82 -26.14
C TRP A 61 -6.85 -31.66 -27.41
N ASP A 62 -8.04 -32.19 -27.73
CA ASP A 62 -8.28 -32.95 -28.96
C ASP A 62 -7.98 -32.11 -30.21
N ALA A 63 -8.39 -30.84 -30.22
CA ALA A 63 -8.10 -29.92 -31.32
C ALA A 63 -6.60 -29.69 -31.50
N HIS A 64 -5.83 -29.52 -30.41
CA HIS A 64 -4.38 -29.42 -30.46
C HIS A 64 -3.72 -30.70 -30.98
N MET A 65 -4.11 -31.87 -30.48
CA MET A 65 -3.56 -33.14 -30.97
C MET A 65 -3.86 -33.33 -32.46
N ASN A 66 -5.09 -33.05 -32.90
CA ASN A 66 -5.48 -33.10 -34.30
C ASN A 66 -4.69 -32.11 -35.16
N GLU A 67 -4.42 -30.88 -34.69
CA GLU A 67 -3.56 -29.94 -35.41
C GLU A 67 -2.17 -30.54 -35.61
N ILE A 68 -1.55 -31.04 -34.54
CA ILE A 68 -0.20 -31.61 -34.55
C ILE A 68 -0.10 -32.76 -35.56
N VAL A 69 -1.05 -33.70 -35.54
CA VAL A 69 -1.04 -34.83 -36.48
C VAL A 69 -1.17 -34.38 -37.93
N ASN A 70 -1.93 -33.30 -38.18
CA ASN A 70 -2.09 -32.74 -39.51
C ASN A 70 -0.91 -31.87 -39.98
N MET A 71 0.06 -31.55 -39.10
CA MET A 71 1.20 -30.73 -39.48
C MET A 71 2.07 -31.45 -40.51
N GLY A 72 2.51 -32.69 -40.28
CA GLY A 72 3.37 -33.38 -41.25
C GLY A 72 4.22 -34.48 -40.63
N THR A 73 5.37 -34.76 -41.23
CA THR A 73 6.22 -35.87 -40.79
C THR A 73 7.08 -35.49 -39.58
N LEU A 74 7.13 -36.40 -38.61
CA LEU A 74 8.04 -36.32 -37.47
C LEU A 74 9.50 -36.52 -37.91
N GLN A 75 10.35 -35.54 -37.62
CA GLN A 75 11.77 -35.57 -37.95
C GLN A 75 12.60 -35.50 -36.67
N ARG A 76 13.64 -36.34 -36.59
CA ARG A 76 14.65 -36.21 -35.53
C ARG A 76 15.59 -35.07 -35.89
N ALA A 77 15.85 -34.16 -34.95
CA ALA A 77 16.84 -33.11 -35.16
C ALA A 77 18.26 -33.70 -35.27
N ASP A 78 19.14 -33.00 -35.97
CA ASP A 78 20.57 -33.31 -36.11
C ASP A 78 21.39 -33.02 -34.85
N PHE A 79 20.75 -32.60 -33.75
CA PHE A 79 21.39 -32.35 -32.46
C PHE A 79 20.48 -32.79 -31.30
N GLN A 80 21.07 -32.85 -30.10
CA GLN A 80 20.41 -33.16 -28.84
C GLN A 80 20.94 -32.25 -27.72
N ILE A 81 20.18 -32.08 -26.64
CA ILE A 81 20.58 -31.30 -25.46
C ILE A 81 20.81 -32.27 -24.31
N GLY A 82 22.09 -32.47 -23.97
CA GLY A 82 22.50 -33.57 -23.08
C GLY A 82 22.08 -34.91 -23.68
N ASP A 83 21.29 -35.66 -22.93
CA ASP A 83 20.75 -36.96 -23.34
C ASP A 83 19.33 -36.87 -23.92
N GLN A 84 18.71 -35.68 -23.92
CA GLN A 84 17.37 -35.47 -24.48
C GLN A 84 17.40 -35.38 -26.01
N VAL A 85 16.88 -36.42 -26.67
CA VAL A 85 16.71 -36.45 -28.13
C VAL A 85 15.58 -35.50 -28.55
N ILE A 86 15.84 -34.72 -29.59
CA ILE A 86 14.88 -33.72 -30.08
C ILE A 86 14.19 -34.23 -31.33
N TYR A 87 12.88 -34.12 -31.33
CA TYR A 87 12.01 -34.34 -32.47
C TYR A 87 11.31 -33.04 -32.84
N ARG A 88 10.98 -32.90 -34.12
CA ARG A 88 10.32 -31.74 -34.69
C ARG A 88 9.23 -32.21 -35.65
N ILE A 89 8.06 -31.58 -35.59
CA ILE A 89 6.97 -31.79 -36.55
C ILE A 89 6.52 -30.44 -37.12
N ARG A 90 6.55 -30.31 -38.44
CA ARG A 90 6.28 -29.05 -39.14
C ARG A 90 5.12 -29.24 -40.10
N LYS A 91 4.49 -28.13 -40.49
CA LYS A 91 3.49 -28.13 -41.56
C LYS A 91 4.10 -28.69 -42.85
N ARG A 92 3.36 -29.52 -43.60
CA ARG A 92 3.82 -30.14 -44.86
C ARG A 92 4.34 -29.13 -45.87
N GLY A 93 3.77 -27.92 -45.89
CA GLY A 93 4.23 -26.82 -46.75
C GLY A 93 5.58 -26.20 -46.36
N ASP A 94 6.03 -26.43 -45.13
CA ASP A 94 7.28 -25.87 -44.59
C ASP A 94 8.44 -26.87 -44.65
N GLU A 95 8.19 -28.11 -45.11
CA GLU A 95 9.24 -29.11 -45.28
C GLU A 95 10.33 -28.61 -46.23
N GLY A 96 11.60 -28.77 -45.82
CA GLY A 96 12.76 -28.30 -46.59
C GLY A 96 13.03 -26.79 -46.49
N THR A 97 12.19 -26.01 -45.80
CA THR A 97 12.50 -24.62 -45.47
C THR A 97 13.36 -24.52 -44.21
N ARG A 98 13.99 -23.36 -43.99
CA ARG A 98 14.68 -23.04 -42.74
C ARG A 98 13.74 -23.27 -41.54
N ASP A 99 14.24 -23.82 -40.43
CA ASP A 99 13.48 -24.02 -39.19
C ASP A 99 13.97 -23.03 -38.12
N PRO A 100 13.34 -21.85 -37.99
CA PRO A 100 13.76 -20.84 -37.03
C PRO A 100 13.62 -21.31 -35.58
N MET A 101 12.71 -22.25 -35.30
CA MET A 101 12.49 -22.74 -33.94
C MET A 101 13.63 -23.65 -33.49
N LEU A 102 14.07 -24.59 -34.34
CA LEU A 102 15.25 -25.41 -34.07
C LEU A 102 16.54 -24.57 -34.00
N GLU A 103 16.67 -23.52 -34.80
CA GLU A 103 17.82 -22.62 -34.71
C GLU A 103 17.86 -21.85 -33.39
N ARG A 104 16.71 -21.35 -32.93
CA ARG A 104 16.60 -20.70 -31.61
C ARG A 104 16.93 -21.67 -30.49
N LEU A 105 16.39 -22.89 -30.53
CA LEU A 105 16.71 -23.93 -29.55
C LEU A 105 18.20 -24.28 -29.58
N ARG A 106 18.79 -24.41 -30.78
CA ARG A 106 20.23 -24.66 -30.95
C ARG A 106 21.07 -23.53 -30.35
N SER A 107 20.62 -22.28 -30.43
CA SER A 107 21.34 -21.13 -29.86
C SER A 107 21.40 -21.15 -28.32
N ILE A 108 20.40 -21.74 -27.66
CA ILE A 108 20.33 -21.85 -26.19
C ILE A 108 20.75 -23.24 -25.66
N ALA A 109 20.94 -24.22 -26.54
CA ALA A 109 21.33 -25.59 -26.21
C ALA A 109 22.59 -25.71 -25.32
N PRO A 110 23.66 -24.90 -25.51
CA PRO A 110 24.84 -24.99 -24.64
C PRO A 110 24.51 -24.64 -23.17
N ALA A 111 23.73 -23.58 -22.94
CA ALA A 111 23.35 -23.15 -21.59
C ALA A 111 22.36 -24.14 -20.95
N LEU A 112 21.42 -24.70 -21.71
CA LEU A 112 20.55 -25.78 -21.23
C LEU A 112 21.37 -27.03 -20.83
N LYS A 113 22.38 -27.39 -21.62
CA LYS A 113 23.27 -28.52 -21.32
C LYS A 113 24.11 -28.26 -20.06
N GLU A 114 24.55 -27.02 -19.85
CA GLU A 114 25.22 -26.62 -18.61
C GLU A 114 24.28 -26.76 -17.41
N LEU A 115 23.04 -26.31 -17.52
CA LEU A 115 22.03 -26.44 -16.47
C LEU A 115 21.72 -27.92 -16.14
N GLN A 116 21.65 -28.78 -17.16
CA GLN A 116 21.46 -30.23 -16.98
C GLN A 116 22.56 -30.90 -16.15
N ALA A 117 23.78 -30.34 -16.13
CA ALA A 117 24.88 -30.91 -15.36
C ALA A 117 24.67 -30.84 -13.83
N TYR A 118 23.75 -29.99 -13.37
CA TYR A 118 23.39 -29.86 -11.96
C TYR A 118 22.28 -30.83 -11.51
N PHE A 119 21.69 -31.60 -12.43
CA PHE A 119 20.70 -32.62 -12.08
C PHE A 119 21.41 -33.87 -11.53
N ALA A 120 20.90 -34.41 -10.43
CA ALA A 120 21.41 -35.67 -9.87
C ALA A 120 21.26 -36.86 -10.84
N THR A 121 20.17 -36.86 -11.61
CA THR A 121 19.95 -37.79 -12.73
C THR A 121 19.75 -36.95 -13.98
N PRO A 122 20.64 -37.04 -14.99
CA PRO A 122 20.50 -36.29 -16.23
C PRO A 122 19.12 -36.51 -16.88
N PRO A 123 18.42 -35.45 -17.30
CA PRO A 123 17.20 -35.58 -18.07
C PRO A 123 17.46 -36.33 -19.39
N ASP A 124 16.75 -37.43 -19.61
CA ASP A 124 16.93 -38.33 -20.76
C ASP A 124 15.69 -38.40 -21.68
N ARG A 125 14.58 -37.78 -21.29
CA ARG A 125 13.33 -37.84 -22.04
C ARG A 125 13.45 -37.11 -23.37
N ALA A 126 12.99 -37.79 -24.42
CA ALA A 126 12.83 -37.19 -25.73
C ALA A 126 11.86 -35.99 -25.67
N VAL A 127 12.11 -34.98 -26.49
CA VAL A 127 11.29 -33.78 -26.59
C VAL A 127 10.82 -33.59 -28.02
N LEU A 128 9.51 -33.52 -28.24
CA LEU A 128 8.88 -33.12 -29.50
C LEU A 128 8.54 -31.63 -29.44
N LEU A 129 9.13 -30.86 -30.36
CA LEU A 129 8.90 -29.44 -30.51
C LEU A 129 7.86 -29.16 -31.61
N VAL A 130 6.83 -28.38 -31.26
CA VAL A 130 5.69 -28.03 -32.12
C VAL A 130 5.51 -26.51 -32.19
N GLU A 131 5.21 -26.00 -33.37
CA GLU A 131 4.72 -24.63 -33.57
C GLU A 131 3.22 -24.67 -33.89
N SER A 132 2.37 -24.29 -32.93
CA SER A 132 0.92 -24.30 -33.07
C SER A 132 0.39 -22.93 -33.45
N GLU A 133 -0.63 -22.91 -34.32
CA GLU A 133 -1.40 -21.72 -34.67
C GLU A 133 -2.74 -21.64 -33.92
N LEU A 134 -3.10 -22.67 -33.15
CA LEU A 134 -4.32 -22.68 -32.38
C LEU A 134 -4.19 -21.81 -31.13
N ASP A 135 -5.01 -20.78 -31.06
CA ASP A 135 -5.15 -19.90 -29.89
C ASP A 135 -6.31 -20.35 -28.99
N LEU A 136 -6.28 -21.61 -28.54
CA LEU A 136 -7.38 -22.22 -27.76
C LEU A 136 -7.13 -22.25 -26.24
N LEU A 137 -5.92 -21.90 -25.81
CA LEU A 137 -5.45 -21.99 -24.42
C LEU A 137 -5.18 -20.59 -23.85
N GLY A 138 -5.86 -19.56 -24.37
CA GLY A 138 -5.73 -18.16 -23.95
C GLY A 138 -4.30 -17.63 -24.06
N ASP A 139 -3.94 -16.71 -23.15
CA ASP A 139 -2.69 -15.92 -23.17
C ASP A 139 -1.39 -16.73 -22.98
N THR A 140 -1.47 -18.06 -22.90
CA THR A 140 -0.29 -18.91 -22.73
C THR A 140 0.58 -18.89 -23.99
N LEU A 141 1.84 -18.48 -23.86
CA LEU A 141 2.79 -18.33 -24.99
C LEU A 141 3.30 -19.68 -25.51
N ALA A 142 3.51 -20.62 -24.59
CA ALA A 142 3.96 -21.97 -24.85
C ALA A 142 3.49 -22.87 -23.68
N PHE A 143 3.58 -24.18 -23.84
CA PHE A 143 3.38 -25.12 -22.74
C PHE A 143 4.11 -26.42 -22.98
N THR A 144 4.32 -27.16 -21.89
CA THR A 144 4.93 -28.49 -21.89
C THR A 144 3.99 -29.53 -21.31
N GLN A 145 3.89 -30.67 -21.98
CA GLN A 145 3.20 -31.86 -21.46
C GLN A 145 4.05 -33.09 -21.70
N CYS A 146 4.24 -33.90 -20.66
CA CYS A 146 5.03 -35.12 -20.76
C CYS A 146 4.23 -36.37 -20.41
N ALA A 147 4.46 -37.44 -21.15
CA ALA A 147 4.04 -38.77 -20.76
C ALA A 147 4.83 -39.24 -19.52
N LYS A 148 4.31 -40.24 -18.79
CA LYS A 148 5.13 -40.92 -17.78
C LYS A 148 6.26 -41.70 -18.48
N LYS A 149 7.38 -41.93 -17.78
CA LYS A 149 8.61 -42.50 -18.36
C LYS A 149 8.38 -43.77 -19.20
N ASP A 150 7.49 -44.65 -18.76
CA ASP A 150 7.19 -45.93 -19.42
C ASP A 150 5.80 -45.94 -20.11
N GLU A 151 5.20 -44.76 -20.33
CA GLU A 151 3.90 -44.60 -21.01
C GLU A 151 4.08 -43.92 -22.36
N LYS A 152 3.23 -44.26 -23.33
CA LYS A 152 3.12 -43.50 -24.57
C LYS A 152 2.47 -42.14 -24.29
N HIS A 153 2.89 -41.13 -25.02
CA HIS A 153 2.23 -39.82 -25.00
C HIS A 153 0.85 -39.90 -25.65
N ASP A 154 -0.14 -39.15 -25.16
CA ASP A 154 -1.53 -39.16 -25.69
C ASP A 154 -1.60 -38.91 -27.20
N LEU A 155 -0.62 -38.20 -27.75
CA LEU A 155 -0.46 -37.99 -29.20
C LEU A 155 -0.42 -39.32 -29.98
N SER A 156 0.06 -40.42 -29.40
CA SER A 156 0.05 -41.73 -30.04
C SER A 156 -1.35 -42.28 -30.31
N ASN A 157 -2.39 -41.74 -29.66
CA ASN A 157 -3.78 -42.12 -29.91
C ASN A 157 -4.35 -41.44 -31.16
N TYR A 158 -3.68 -40.41 -31.68
CA TYR A 158 -4.10 -39.64 -32.85
C TYR A 158 -3.23 -39.95 -34.08
N VAL A 159 -2.17 -40.73 -33.91
CA VAL A 159 -1.23 -41.09 -34.97
C VAL A 159 -1.32 -42.59 -35.21
N ASP A 160 -1.64 -42.99 -36.44
CA ASP A 160 -1.42 -44.36 -36.88
C ASP A 160 0.07 -44.56 -37.19
N GLU A 161 0.80 -45.20 -36.25
CA GLU A 161 2.23 -45.52 -36.38
C GLU A 161 2.46 -46.36 -37.66
N GLY A 162 3.09 -45.78 -38.68
CA GLY A 162 3.37 -46.42 -39.97
C GLY A 162 2.54 -45.92 -41.16
N GLU A 163 1.45 -45.17 -40.93
CA GLU A 163 0.73 -44.45 -42.01
C GLU A 163 0.96 -42.93 -41.92
N ASP A 164 0.94 -42.36 -40.72
CA ASP A 164 1.04 -40.90 -40.52
C ASP A 164 2.41 -40.44 -40.04
N LEU A 165 3.12 -41.27 -39.28
CA LEU A 165 4.49 -41.00 -38.84
C LEU A 165 5.44 -42.13 -39.25
N ASP A 166 6.53 -41.75 -39.92
CA ASP A 166 7.62 -42.65 -40.31
C ASP A 166 8.43 -43.18 -39.10
N VAL A 167 8.25 -42.55 -37.93
CA VAL A 167 9.01 -42.86 -36.72
C VAL A 167 8.06 -43.05 -35.54
N LYS A 168 8.22 -44.17 -34.84
CA LYS A 168 7.51 -44.45 -33.59
C LYS A 168 7.85 -43.39 -32.53
N LEU A 169 6.82 -42.81 -31.91
CA LEU A 169 7.00 -41.87 -30.79
C LEU A 169 7.67 -42.60 -29.60
N PRO A 170 8.75 -42.03 -29.02
CA PRO A 170 9.38 -42.60 -27.83
C PRO A 170 8.41 -42.67 -26.64
N GLU A 171 8.59 -43.66 -25.77
CA GLU A 171 7.96 -43.69 -24.44
C GLU A 171 8.52 -42.54 -23.58
N GLY A 172 7.68 -41.98 -22.70
CA GLY A 172 8.08 -40.86 -21.86
C GLY A 172 8.29 -39.53 -22.61
N LEU A 173 7.87 -39.43 -23.87
CA LEU A 173 8.00 -38.22 -24.68
C LEU A 173 7.40 -36.99 -23.97
N CYS A 174 8.17 -35.91 -23.98
CA CYS A 174 7.70 -34.57 -23.66
C CYS A 174 7.34 -33.81 -24.94
N LEU A 175 6.21 -33.13 -24.93
CA LEU A 175 5.72 -32.28 -25.99
C LEU A 175 5.85 -30.82 -25.53
N ILE A 176 6.64 -30.02 -26.25
CA ILE A 176 6.70 -28.57 -26.09
C ILE A 176 5.97 -27.94 -27.26
N VAL A 177 4.88 -27.23 -26.98
CA VAL A 177 4.10 -26.49 -27.96
C VAL A 177 4.37 -25.00 -27.77
N VAL A 178 4.88 -24.35 -28.81
CA VAL A 178 5.12 -22.91 -28.85
C VAL A 178 4.12 -22.26 -29.81
N ARG A 179 3.59 -21.09 -29.45
CA ARG A 179 2.72 -20.29 -30.32
C ARG A 179 3.51 -19.10 -30.86
N PRO A 180 4.22 -19.24 -31.99
CA PRO A 180 5.10 -18.18 -32.48
C PRO A 180 4.34 -16.89 -32.82
N HIS A 181 3.05 -16.98 -33.17
CA HIS A 181 2.22 -15.83 -33.50
C HIS A 181 1.86 -14.96 -32.27
N THR A 182 1.88 -15.51 -31.05
CA THR A 182 1.65 -14.76 -29.81
C THR A 182 2.97 -14.22 -29.20
N ILE A 183 4.11 -14.71 -29.69
CA ILE A 183 5.44 -14.35 -29.19
C ILE A 183 6.14 -13.39 -30.16
N VAL A 184 6.10 -12.09 -29.85
CA VAL A 184 6.84 -11.08 -30.60
C VAL A 184 8.29 -11.00 -30.11
N GLY A 185 9.24 -11.30 -30.99
CA GLY A 185 10.68 -11.09 -30.77
C GLY A 185 11.47 -12.36 -30.42
N GLU A 186 12.69 -12.46 -30.95
CA GLU A 186 13.53 -13.66 -30.85
C GLU A 186 13.96 -13.99 -29.41
N ARG A 187 14.29 -12.97 -28.60
CA ARG A 187 14.67 -13.15 -27.20
C ARG A 187 13.51 -13.73 -26.38
N LYS A 188 12.28 -13.22 -26.58
CA LYS A 188 11.06 -13.75 -25.96
C LYS A 188 10.76 -15.19 -26.36
N THR A 189 10.97 -15.55 -27.63
CA THR A 189 10.83 -16.96 -28.05
C THR A 189 11.88 -17.85 -27.38
N ARG A 190 13.14 -17.43 -27.31
CA ARG A 190 14.20 -18.19 -26.63
C ARG A 190 13.91 -18.34 -25.14
N PHE A 191 13.40 -17.29 -24.50
CA PHE A 191 13.01 -17.30 -23.10
C PHE A 191 11.87 -18.28 -22.85
N ALA A 192 10.79 -18.20 -23.63
CA ALA A 192 9.66 -19.15 -23.54
C ALA A 192 10.12 -20.60 -23.79
N LEU A 193 10.97 -20.83 -24.79
CA LEU A 193 11.55 -22.15 -25.03
C LEU A 193 12.36 -22.65 -23.84
N ALA A 194 13.19 -21.80 -23.22
CA ALA A 194 14.01 -22.19 -22.08
C ALA A 194 13.14 -22.54 -20.85
N HIS A 195 12.09 -21.75 -20.61
CA HIS A 195 11.09 -22.01 -19.57
C HIS A 195 10.41 -23.37 -19.78
N GLU A 196 9.88 -23.62 -20.98
CA GLU A 196 9.25 -24.90 -21.31
C GLU A 196 10.24 -26.08 -21.30
N TRP A 197 11.49 -25.83 -21.69
CA TRP A 197 12.52 -26.86 -21.61
C TRP A 197 12.77 -27.27 -20.16
N MET A 198 12.76 -26.32 -19.22
CA MET A 198 12.85 -26.62 -17.78
C MET A 198 11.71 -27.53 -17.33
N HIS A 199 10.47 -27.27 -17.75
CA HIS A 199 9.33 -28.16 -17.48
C HIS A 199 9.54 -29.57 -18.04
N SER A 200 10.20 -29.73 -19.19
CA SER A 200 10.54 -31.05 -19.75
C SER A 200 11.55 -31.80 -18.88
N MET A 201 12.50 -31.09 -18.29
CA MET A 201 13.49 -31.64 -17.36
C MET A 201 12.85 -31.96 -16.01
N GLN A 202 11.90 -31.14 -15.56
CA GLN A 202 11.14 -31.34 -14.33
C GLN A 202 10.24 -32.56 -14.36
N ASN A 203 9.48 -32.76 -15.44
CA ASN A 203 8.55 -33.89 -15.58
C ASN A 203 9.20 -35.28 -15.48
N GLY A 204 10.53 -35.37 -15.61
CA GLY A 204 11.33 -36.54 -15.22
C GLY A 204 11.07 -37.01 -13.78
N ALA A 205 10.75 -36.09 -12.88
CA ALA A 205 10.53 -36.30 -11.45
C ALA A 205 9.08 -36.22 -10.97
N TYR A 206 8.14 -35.70 -11.77
CA TYR A 206 6.76 -35.43 -11.32
C TYR A 206 5.66 -36.28 -11.99
N ARG A 207 4.48 -36.32 -11.36
CA ARG A 207 3.23 -36.79 -11.97
C ARG A 207 2.49 -35.59 -12.61
N PRO A 208 1.86 -35.73 -13.80
CA PRO A 208 1.33 -34.61 -14.61
C PRO A 208 0.16 -33.79 -14.03
N ALA A 209 -0.37 -34.14 -12.86
CA ALA A 209 -1.61 -33.55 -12.32
C ALA A 209 -1.41 -32.22 -11.57
N MET A 210 -0.19 -31.67 -11.54
CA MET A 210 0.14 -30.49 -10.75
C MET A 210 0.55 -29.33 -11.65
N ARG A 211 -0.40 -28.47 -11.99
CA ARG A 211 -0.15 -27.23 -12.75
C ARG A 211 -0.03 -26.05 -11.77
N GLU A 212 0.85 -25.10 -12.09
CA GLU A 212 1.02 -23.78 -11.43
C GLU A 212 1.51 -23.79 -9.97
N LEU A 213 2.35 -24.76 -9.62
CA LEU A 213 3.00 -24.76 -8.31
C LEU A 213 4.11 -23.70 -8.27
N TRP A 214 4.14 -22.89 -7.21
CA TRP A 214 5.08 -21.77 -7.06
C TRP A 214 6.55 -22.16 -7.30
N TRP A 215 6.97 -23.33 -6.84
CA TRP A 215 8.35 -23.78 -7.00
C TRP A 215 8.64 -24.38 -8.38
N VAL A 216 7.61 -24.88 -9.07
CA VAL A 216 7.76 -25.45 -10.42
C VAL A 216 7.88 -24.30 -11.42
N GLU A 217 6.94 -23.35 -11.37
CA GLU A 217 6.94 -22.18 -12.26
C GLU A 217 8.06 -21.19 -11.91
N GLY A 218 8.30 -20.90 -10.63
CA GLY A 218 9.38 -20.03 -10.18
C GLY A 218 10.77 -20.54 -10.60
N ALA A 219 11.00 -21.86 -10.51
CA ALA A 219 12.25 -22.47 -10.99
C ALA A 219 12.36 -22.45 -12.53
N ALA A 220 11.25 -22.65 -13.25
CA ALA A 220 11.24 -22.57 -14.71
C ALA A 220 11.55 -21.15 -15.21
N GLU A 221 10.99 -20.11 -14.56
CA GLU A 221 11.31 -18.71 -14.85
C GLU A 221 12.78 -18.37 -14.51
N TRP A 222 13.28 -18.82 -13.36
CA TRP A 222 14.70 -18.67 -13.01
C TRP A 222 15.64 -19.32 -14.03
N ALA A 223 15.36 -20.57 -14.41
CA ALA A 223 16.14 -21.30 -15.40
C ALA A 223 16.14 -20.57 -16.76
N ALA A 224 15.01 -20.00 -17.17
CA ALA A 224 14.90 -19.23 -18.40
C ALA A 224 15.80 -17.97 -18.36
N HIS A 225 15.84 -17.26 -17.24
CA HIS A 225 16.75 -16.13 -17.04
C HIS A 225 18.23 -16.53 -17.04
N LYS A 226 18.57 -17.73 -16.53
CA LYS A 226 19.93 -18.28 -16.65
C LYS A 226 20.33 -18.61 -18.08
N VAL A 227 19.41 -19.20 -18.83
CA VAL A 227 19.66 -19.68 -20.20
C VAL A 227 19.67 -18.54 -21.21
N VAL A 228 18.92 -17.45 -20.94
CA VAL A 228 18.82 -16.27 -21.80
C VAL A 228 19.25 -15.01 -21.03
N PRO A 229 20.57 -14.75 -20.92
CA PRO A 229 21.08 -13.56 -20.24
C PRO A 229 20.52 -12.26 -20.82
N GLY A 230 20.28 -11.27 -19.97
CA GLY A 230 19.71 -9.98 -20.38
C GLY A 230 18.24 -10.04 -20.80
N ALA A 231 17.53 -11.15 -20.53
CA ALA A 231 16.09 -11.21 -20.66
C ALA A 231 15.39 -10.24 -19.70
N THR A 232 14.35 -9.58 -20.20
CA THR A 232 13.51 -8.60 -19.49
C THR A 232 12.01 -8.92 -19.65
N GLU A 233 11.70 -10.03 -20.31
CA GLU A 233 10.35 -10.42 -20.72
C GLU A 233 9.39 -10.69 -19.56
N ARG A 234 9.94 -10.89 -18.36
CA ARG A 234 9.22 -11.21 -17.12
C ARG A 234 9.56 -10.26 -15.98
N ASP A 235 10.10 -9.08 -16.28
CA ASP A 235 10.39 -8.07 -15.24
C ASP A 235 9.12 -7.69 -14.48
N ASN A 236 7.96 -7.62 -15.15
CA ASN A 236 6.66 -7.39 -14.53
C ASN A 236 6.21 -8.51 -13.57
N LYS A 237 6.79 -9.71 -13.66
CA LYS A 237 6.57 -10.79 -12.67
C LYS A 237 7.40 -10.59 -11.42
N ILE A 238 8.54 -9.93 -11.53
CA ILE A 238 9.36 -9.52 -10.37
C ILE A 238 8.63 -8.39 -9.61
N GLU A 239 8.05 -7.43 -10.33
CA GLU A 239 7.16 -6.41 -9.75
C GLU A 239 6.00 -7.06 -8.97
N GLN A 240 5.25 -7.95 -9.63
CA GLN A 240 4.13 -8.68 -9.01
C GLN A 240 4.52 -9.47 -7.76
N PHE A 241 5.75 -9.98 -7.70
CA PHE A 241 6.25 -10.64 -6.50
C PHE A 241 6.27 -9.67 -5.31
N PHE A 242 6.95 -8.54 -5.47
CA PHE A 242 7.12 -7.55 -4.41
C PHE A 242 5.81 -6.83 -4.05
N GLU A 243 4.93 -6.59 -5.01
CA GLU A 243 3.59 -6.04 -4.76
C GLU A 243 2.72 -6.98 -3.91
N ARG A 244 2.78 -8.29 -4.18
CA ARG A 244 1.92 -9.29 -3.52
C ARG A 244 2.50 -9.82 -2.23
N GLN A 245 3.82 -9.80 -2.09
CA GLN A 245 4.52 -10.42 -0.98
C GLN A 245 4.00 -9.95 0.39
N PRO A 246 3.74 -8.65 0.66
CA PRO A 246 3.25 -8.22 1.98
C PRO A 246 1.95 -8.91 2.39
N GLU A 247 1.10 -9.26 1.41
CA GLU A 247 -0.24 -9.82 1.63
C GLU A 247 -0.32 -11.33 1.37
N CYS A 248 0.66 -11.92 0.67
CA CYS A 248 0.63 -13.32 0.25
C CYS A 248 1.82 -14.15 0.77
N SER A 249 1.53 -15.40 1.16
CA SER A 249 2.56 -16.41 1.45
C SER A 249 3.34 -16.77 0.18
N LEU A 250 4.63 -17.11 0.31
CA LEU A 250 5.44 -17.64 -0.80
C LEU A 250 4.72 -18.77 -1.56
N THR A 251 3.95 -19.61 -0.84
CA THR A 251 3.23 -20.75 -1.45
C THR A 251 2.03 -20.36 -2.31
N GLN A 252 1.63 -19.08 -2.29
CA GLN A 252 0.53 -18.50 -3.07
C GLN A 252 1.01 -17.76 -4.33
N HIS A 253 2.32 -17.73 -4.56
CA HIS A 253 2.91 -17.23 -5.81
C HIS A 253 2.92 -18.34 -6.89
N SER A 254 3.37 -17.98 -8.08
CA SER A 254 3.52 -18.88 -9.23
C SER A 254 4.80 -18.47 -9.99
N TYR A 255 4.68 -18.04 -11.25
CA TYR A 255 5.74 -17.46 -12.07
C TYR A 255 6.49 -16.31 -11.38
N ASP A 256 5.80 -15.53 -10.55
CA ASP A 256 6.37 -14.42 -9.79
C ASP A 256 7.29 -14.88 -8.65
N ALA A 257 7.33 -16.16 -8.26
CA ALA A 257 8.24 -16.64 -7.22
C ALA A 257 9.73 -16.66 -7.62
N GLN A 258 10.09 -16.27 -8.84
CA GLN A 258 11.47 -16.29 -9.35
C GLN A 258 12.50 -15.50 -8.49
N PRO A 259 12.18 -14.39 -7.78
CA PRO A 259 13.17 -13.72 -6.93
C PRO A 259 13.70 -14.60 -5.79
N PHE A 260 12.88 -15.53 -5.28
CA PHE A 260 13.32 -16.51 -4.28
C PHE A 260 14.36 -17.48 -4.87
N PHE A 261 14.20 -17.88 -6.12
CA PHE A 261 15.17 -18.72 -6.83
C PHE A 261 16.43 -17.95 -7.22
N PHE A 262 16.32 -16.66 -7.55
CA PHE A 262 17.47 -15.79 -7.76
C PHE A 262 18.37 -15.71 -6.53
N TRP A 263 17.77 -15.44 -5.37
CA TRP A 263 18.50 -15.43 -4.10
C TRP A 263 19.07 -16.79 -3.74
N GLY A 264 18.26 -17.85 -3.84
CA GLY A 264 18.72 -19.19 -3.47
C GLY A 264 19.88 -19.69 -4.33
N ASP A 265 19.90 -19.35 -5.62
CA ASP A 265 21.03 -19.62 -6.51
C ASP A 265 22.30 -18.85 -6.11
N GLN A 266 22.18 -17.59 -5.66
CA GLN A 266 23.32 -16.83 -5.15
C GLN A 266 23.88 -17.41 -3.85
N GLN A 267 23.02 -17.94 -2.97
CA GLN A 267 23.42 -18.43 -1.65
C GLN A 267 23.87 -19.90 -1.64
N PHE A 268 23.24 -20.73 -2.48
CA PHE A 268 23.36 -22.18 -2.42
C PHE A 268 23.68 -22.82 -3.77
N ASP A 269 24.03 -22.01 -4.77
CA ASP A 269 24.36 -22.42 -6.14
C ASP A 269 23.20 -23.02 -6.96
N THR A 270 23.49 -23.26 -8.24
CA THR A 270 22.54 -23.77 -9.23
C THR A 270 21.90 -25.10 -8.82
N SER A 271 22.64 -25.94 -8.09
CA SER A 271 22.16 -27.26 -7.66
C SER A 271 20.99 -27.14 -6.69
N TRP A 272 20.94 -26.11 -5.87
CA TRP A 272 19.81 -25.86 -4.97
C TRP A 272 18.55 -25.49 -5.75
N GLY A 273 18.65 -24.57 -6.71
CA GLY A 273 17.51 -24.17 -7.55
C GLY A 273 16.93 -25.33 -8.34
N ILE A 274 17.80 -26.19 -8.89
CA ILE A 274 17.38 -27.46 -9.51
C ILE A 274 16.76 -28.39 -8.48
N SER A 275 17.41 -28.66 -7.34
CA SER A 275 16.88 -29.58 -6.33
C SER A 275 15.49 -29.16 -5.82
N LEU A 276 15.27 -27.88 -5.57
CA LEU A 276 13.97 -27.36 -5.14
C LEU A 276 12.95 -27.38 -6.28
N GLY A 277 13.33 -26.94 -7.48
CA GLY A 277 12.49 -27.01 -8.68
C GLY A 277 12.16 -28.44 -9.14
N MET A 278 12.90 -29.42 -8.62
CA MET A 278 12.69 -30.87 -8.75
C MET A 278 12.08 -31.51 -7.49
N GLY A 279 11.80 -30.71 -6.45
CA GLY A 279 11.13 -31.08 -5.21
C GLY A 279 9.74 -31.63 -5.50
N GLY A 280 9.70 -32.92 -5.81
CA GLY A 280 8.65 -33.77 -6.38
C GLY A 280 7.26 -33.76 -5.75
N ARG A 281 7.04 -32.99 -4.70
CA ARG A 281 6.07 -33.36 -3.69
C ARG A 281 5.08 -32.23 -3.42
N GLU A 282 3.82 -32.61 -3.27
CA GLU A 282 2.73 -31.74 -2.85
C GLU A 282 2.98 -31.04 -1.51
N TYR A 283 3.99 -31.45 -0.71
CA TYR A 283 4.29 -30.80 0.58
C TYR A 283 4.55 -29.31 0.40
N LEU A 284 5.19 -28.86 -0.68
CA LEU A 284 5.49 -27.44 -0.89
C LEU A 284 4.26 -26.56 -1.17
N LYS A 285 3.06 -27.16 -1.29
CA LYS A 285 1.78 -26.42 -1.37
C LYS A 285 1.41 -25.77 -0.02
N GLU A 286 1.83 -26.37 1.09
CA GLU A 286 1.47 -25.93 2.44
C GLU A 286 2.60 -25.06 3.03
N PRO A 287 2.31 -23.85 3.56
CA PRO A 287 3.35 -22.97 4.11
C PRO A 287 4.23 -23.64 5.17
N ARG A 288 3.64 -24.40 6.11
CA ARG A 288 4.38 -25.13 7.16
C ARG A 288 5.42 -26.10 6.60
N ARG A 289 5.11 -26.70 5.47
CA ARG A 289 5.95 -27.68 4.79
C ARG A 289 6.96 -27.01 3.88
N ALA A 290 6.60 -25.91 3.23
CA ALA A 290 7.54 -25.06 2.51
C ALA A 290 8.56 -24.44 3.47
N ALA A 291 8.20 -24.14 4.72
CA ALA A 291 9.13 -23.63 5.72
C ALA A 291 10.31 -24.57 5.98
N GLU A 292 10.13 -25.88 5.80
CA GLU A 292 11.17 -26.91 5.99
C GLU A 292 12.27 -26.89 4.91
N ILE A 293 12.13 -26.11 3.81
CA ILE A 293 13.14 -26.07 2.74
C ILE A 293 14.43 -25.32 3.14
N LEU A 294 14.33 -24.46 4.15
CA LEU A 294 15.43 -23.70 4.71
C LEU A 294 15.36 -23.78 6.23
N PRO A 295 16.51 -23.83 6.93
CA PRO A 295 16.48 -23.66 8.37
C PRO A 295 16.07 -22.21 8.72
N PRO A 296 15.47 -21.95 9.90
CA PRO A 296 14.88 -20.65 10.26
C PRO A 296 15.82 -19.46 10.03
N GLU A 297 17.10 -19.58 10.36
CA GLU A 297 18.08 -18.51 10.20
C GLU A 297 18.30 -18.08 8.75
N ARG A 298 18.08 -18.98 7.79
CA ARG A 298 18.20 -18.70 6.35
C ARG A 298 16.96 -18.00 5.79
N TRP A 299 15.81 -18.16 6.42
CA TRP A 299 14.65 -17.33 6.10
C TRP A 299 14.90 -15.87 6.47
N LEU A 300 15.60 -15.61 7.58
CA LEU A 300 16.01 -14.24 7.94
C LEU A 300 17.02 -13.66 6.93
N ASP A 301 17.98 -14.47 6.46
CA ASP A 301 18.92 -14.05 5.42
C ASP A 301 18.21 -13.63 4.13
N TRP A 302 17.11 -14.32 3.78
CA TRP A 302 16.25 -13.96 2.67
C TRP A 302 15.57 -12.60 2.89
N ALA A 303 15.00 -12.38 4.08
CA ALA A 303 14.38 -11.10 4.43
C ALA A 303 15.37 -9.93 4.39
N ILE A 304 16.58 -10.14 4.93
CA ILE A 304 17.66 -9.14 4.91
C ILE A 304 18.11 -8.85 3.48
N ALA A 305 18.26 -9.86 2.63
CA ALA A 305 18.68 -9.66 1.24
C ALA A 305 17.70 -8.79 0.43
N GLN A 306 16.40 -8.87 0.74
CA GLN A 306 15.40 -7.96 0.15
C GLN A 306 15.53 -6.54 0.69
N ALA A 307 15.70 -6.40 2.01
CA ALA A 307 15.87 -5.09 2.64
C ALA A 307 17.12 -4.36 2.14
N GLU A 308 18.21 -5.09 1.88
CA GLU A 308 19.45 -4.55 1.32
C GLU A 308 19.45 -4.44 -0.21
N GLN A 309 18.40 -4.95 -0.88
CA GLN A 309 18.31 -4.99 -2.34
C GLN A 309 19.51 -5.71 -3.00
N THR A 310 20.05 -6.73 -2.34
CA THR A 310 21.27 -7.46 -2.78
C THR A 310 20.96 -8.62 -3.71
N ILE A 311 19.68 -8.95 -3.90
CA ILE A 311 19.24 -9.96 -4.85
C ILE A 311 19.49 -9.43 -6.27
N THR A 312 20.10 -10.24 -7.12
CA THR A 312 20.40 -9.90 -8.52
C THR A 312 19.75 -10.89 -9.46
N MET A 313 19.55 -10.47 -10.70
CA MET A 313 19.28 -11.36 -11.82
C MET A 313 20.39 -12.43 -11.92
N PRO A 314 20.13 -13.61 -12.53
CA PRO A 314 21.16 -14.65 -12.68
C PRO A 314 22.39 -14.24 -13.50
N ASP A 315 22.28 -13.18 -14.31
CA ASP A 315 23.39 -12.58 -15.04
C ASP A 315 24.15 -11.49 -14.25
N GLY A 316 23.81 -11.31 -12.96
CA GLY A 316 24.44 -10.37 -12.04
C GLY A 316 23.90 -8.95 -12.09
N ARG A 317 22.95 -8.63 -12.98
CA ARG A 317 22.30 -7.30 -13.01
C ARG A 317 21.40 -7.10 -11.79
N PRO A 318 21.20 -5.87 -11.30
CA PRO A 318 20.18 -5.59 -10.29
C PRO A 318 18.79 -6.04 -10.75
N LEU A 319 17.92 -6.40 -9.80
CA LEU A 319 16.50 -6.62 -10.12
C LEU A 319 15.87 -5.31 -10.64
N PRO A 320 14.93 -5.39 -11.59
CA PRO A 320 14.22 -4.22 -12.12
C PRO A 320 13.27 -3.58 -11.09
N PHE A 321 12.83 -4.36 -10.09
CA PHE A 321 11.97 -3.94 -8.98
C PHE A 321 12.54 -4.50 -7.68
N GLN A 322 12.23 -3.85 -6.56
CA GLN A 322 12.75 -4.19 -5.24
C GLN A 322 11.59 -4.17 -4.22
N ALA A 323 11.80 -4.78 -3.07
CA ALA A 323 10.82 -4.74 -1.98
C ALA A 323 10.65 -3.30 -1.47
N GLU A 324 9.39 -2.90 -1.25
CA GLU A 324 9.08 -1.63 -0.62
C GLU A 324 9.15 -1.76 0.90
N VAL A 325 9.57 -0.68 1.55
CA VAL A 325 9.62 -0.58 3.01
C VAL A 325 8.42 0.23 3.47
N GLU A 326 7.55 -0.36 4.28
CA GLU A 326 6.39 0.33 4.83
C GLU A 326 6.76 1.06 6.13
N SER A 327 6.40 2.33 6.24
CA SER A 327 6.55 3.07 7.50
C SER A 327 5.57 2.52 8.55
N LEU A 328 6.07 2.30 9.76
CA LEU A 328 5.29 1.88 10.92
C LEU A 328 5.48 2.88 12.05
N GLU A 329 4.45 3.68 12.31
CA GLU A 329 4.44 4.61 13.43
C GLU A 329 4.05 3.88 14.71
N LEU A 330 4.87 4.01 15.76
CA LEU A 330 4.49 3.60 17.11
C LEU A 330 3.46 4.61 17.62
N GLY A 331 2.18 4.33 17.35
CA GLY A 331 1.06 5.25 17.60
C GLY A 331 0.80 5.57 19.07
N GLU A 332 -0.34 6.21 19.34
CA GLU A 332 -0.77 6.70 20.67
C GLU A 332 -0.79 5.64 21.78
N THR A 333 -0.79 4.35 21.44
CA THR A 333 -0.79 3.21 22.37
C THR A 333 0.61 2.77 22.82
N CYS A 334 1.66 3.50 22.43
CA CYS A 334 3.06 3.11 22.66
C CYS A 334 3.40 1.72 22.10
N GLY A 335 2.66 1.24 21.11
CA GLY A 335 2.89 -0.09 20.57
C GLY A 335 2.41 -0.21 19.14
N ALA A 336 3.06 -1.11 18.42
CA ALA A 336 2.71 -1.48 17.07
C ALA A 336 2.90 -2.99 16.88
N LYS A 337 2.35 -3.50 15.79
CA LYS A 337 2.55 -4.88 15.38
C LYS A 337 3.10 -4.94 13.97
N ILE A 338 4.00 -5.88 13.74
CA ILE A 338 4.36 -6.31 12.39
C ILE A 338 3.63 -7.63 12.15
N GLU A 339 2.69 -7.62 11.22
CA GLU A 339 1.83 -8.75 10.88
C GLU A 339 2.01 -9.10 9.41
N GLY A 340 1.81 -10.37 9.06
CA GLY A 340 1.88 -10.83 7.68
C GLY A 340 1.62 -12.33 7.54
N PRO A 341 1.40 -12.83 6.31
CA PRO A 341 1.22 -14.26 6.07
C PRO A 341 2.49 -15.08 6.38
N PRO A 342 2.40 -16.42 6.46
CA PRO A 342 3.57 -17.28 6.58
C PRO A 342 4.51 -17.12 5.39
N LEU A 343 5.82 -17.23 5.64
CA LEU A 343 6.87 -17.15 4.61
C LEU A 343 6.83 -15.86 3.75
N SER A 344 6.10 -14.84 4.19
CA SER A 344 6.14 -13.50 3.64
C SER A 344 7.18 -12.67 4.40
N VAL A 345 7.94 -11.85 3.68
CA VAL A 345 8.86 -10.89 4.32
C VAL A 345 8.07 -9.61 4.57
N GLN A 346 8.13 -9.13 5.80
CA GLN A 346 7.65 -7.80 6.15
C GLN A 346 8.86 -6.90 6.44
N LEU A 347 8.98 -5.85 5.63
CA LEU A 347 9.94 -4.78 5.82
C LEU A 347 9.23 -3.59 6.42
N ARG A 348 9.71 -3.11 7.57
CA ARG A 348 9.10 -1.99 8.28
C ARG A 348 10.14 -0.95 8.67
N GLU A 349 9.86 0.30 8.41
CA GLU A 349 10.63 1.43 8.93
C GLU A 349 9.89 2.00 10.13
N VAL A 350 10.40 1.73 11.34
CA VAL A 350 9.75 2.13 12.58
C VAL A 350 10.23 3.51 12.98
N THR A 351 9.30 4.46 13.08
CA THR A 351 9.59 5.83 13.55
C THR A 351 9.15 5.99 15.01
N PHE A 352 10.03 6.58 15.82
CA PHE A 352 9.77 6.86 17.22
C PHE A 352 9.06 8.21 17.38
N PRO A 353 8.10 8.32 18.33
CA PRO A 353 7.56 9.61 18.73
C PRO A 353 8.66 10.56 19.19
N GLU A 354 8.53 11.85 18.86
CA GLU A 354 9.50 12.87 19.27
C GLU A 354 9.60 12.92 20.81
N GLY A 355 10.82 12.90 21.35
CA GLY A 355 11.05 12.92 22.80
C GLY A 355 10.87 11.57 23.50
N SER A 356 10.69 10.47 22.75
CA SER A 356 10.74 9.11 23.31
C SER A 356 12.07 8.89 24.02
N ALA A 357 12.03 8.75 25.35
CA ALA A 357 13.19 8.43 26.18
C ALA A 357 13.17 6.98 26.68
N SER A 358 12.10 6.25 26.38
CA SER A 358 11.92 4.87 26.81
C SER A 358 12.44 3.88 25.77
N PRO A 359 13.13 2.81 26.16
CA PRO A 359 13.49 1.73 25.26
C PRO A 359 12.27 1.10 24.58
N LEU A 360 12.43 0.73 23.32
CA LEU A 360 11.51 -0.11 22.57
C LEU A 360 11.76 -1.57 22.92
N THR A 361 10.80 -2.19 23.58
CA THR A 361 10.77 -3.64 23.72
C THR A 361 10.29 -4.28 22.42
N ILE A 362 11.10 -5.17 21.88
CA ILE A 362 10.79 -5.96 20.68
C ILE A 362 10.57 -7.39 21.14
N ALA A 363 9.35 -7.92 20.95
CA ALA A 363 9.00 -9.30 21.28
C ALA A 363 8.77 -10.09 19.98
N PRO A 364 9.80 -10.81 19.46
CA PRO A 364 9.71 -11.49 18.17
C PRO A 364 8.81 -12.74 18.19
N GLY A 365 8.57 -13.35 19.36
CA GLY A 365 7.89 -14.65 19.43
C GLY A 365 8.69 -15.72 18.68
N ASP A 366 8.01 -16.47 17.80
CA ASP A 366 8.63 -17.47 16.92
C ASP A 366 9.14 -16.87 15.59
N ALA A 367 8.91 -15.57 15.36
CA ALA A 367 9.35 -14.91 14.14
C ALA A 367 10.87 -14.79 14.10
N GLN A 368 11.42 -14.75 12.88
CA GLN A 368 12.79 -14.32 12.68
C GLN A 368 12.79 -12.82 12.38
N LEU A 369 13.56 -12.07 13.16
CA LEU A 369 13.63 -10.62 13.08
C LEU A 369 15.09 -10.16 13.11
N ALA A 370 15.37 -9.16 12.28
CA ALA A 370 16.57 -8.34 12.42
C ALA A 370 16.19 -6.86 12.26
N TYR A 371 16.95 -5.98 12.90
CA TYR A 371 16.87 -4.56 12.67
C TYR A 371 18.23 -4.00 12.27
N LYS A 372 18.23 -2.85 11.60
CA LYS A 372 19.44 -2.13 11.21
C LYS A 372 19.79 -1.10 12.27
N ASP A 373 21.00 -1.17 12.82
CA ASP A 373 21.49 -0.21 13.82
C ASP A 373 21.93 1.12 13.18
N SER A 374 22.37 2.06 14.01
CA SER A 374 22.86 3.38 13.55
C SER A 374 24.15 3.32 12.73
N GLU A 375 24.86 2.20 12.76
CA GLU A 375 26.09 1.95 11.99
C GLU A 375 25.82 1.15 10.70
N ASP A 376 24.53 0.99 10.34
CA ASP A 376 24.08 0.25 9.16
C ASP A 376 24.32 -1.27 9.25
N ASN A 377 24.51 -1.82 10.46
CA ASN A 377 24.68 -3.25 10.68
C ASN A 377 23.35 -3.94 11.01
N TRP A 378 23.16 -5.15 10.49
CA TRP A 378 22.02 -5.99 10.85
C TRP A 378 22.23 -6.70 12.19
N ILE A 379 21.35 -6.41 13.14
CA ILE A 379 21.30 -7.04 14.46
C ILE A 379 20.13 -8.03 14.50
N ARG A 380 20.44 -9.32 14.67
CA ARG A 380 19.42 -10.37 14.78
C ARG A 380 18.82 -10.38 16.18
N VAL A 381 17.51 -10.62 16.25
CA VAL A 381 16.74 -10.65 17.49
C VAL A 381 16.15 -12.04 17.65
N THR A 382 16.71 -12.81 18.58
CA THR A 382 16.29 -14.20 18.86
C THR A 382 15.46 -14.33 20.13
N GLU A 383 15.47 -13.31 20.97
CA GLU A 383 14.73 -13.23 22.23
C GLU A 383 14.17 -11.80 22.35
N THR A 384 13.37 -11.55 23.39
CA THR A 384 12.93 -10.18 23.68
C THR A 384 14.13 -9.28 23.96
N VAL A 385 14.23 -8.16 23.23
CA VAL A 385 15.32 -7.18 23.40
C VAL A 385 14.73 -5.79 23.60
N GLU A 386 15.50 -4.94 24.28
CA GLU A 386 15.24 -3.51 24.41
C GLU A 386 16.17 -2.75 23.47
N LEU A 387 15.61 -1.87 22.66
CA LEU A 387 16.31 -0.99 21.75
C LEU A 387 16.14 0.45 22.23
N GLU A 388 17.24 1.15 22.48
CA GLU A 388 17.18 2.57 22.81
C GLU A 388 16.59 3.36 21.63
N PRO A 389 15.63 4.27 21.88
CA PRO A 389 15.00 5.04 20.82
C PRO A 389 16.05 5.89 20.10
N SER A 390 15.98 5.88 18.78
CA SER A 390 16.88 6.57 17.88
C SER A 390 16.18 7.78 17.27
N SER A 391 16.93 8.85 16.99
CA SER A 391 16.39 10.01 16.25
C SER A 391 16.08 9.70 14.78
N SER A 392 16.61 8.59 14.28
CA SER A 392 16.37 8.09 12.92
C SER A 392 15.43 6.89 12.96
N PRO A 393 14.58 6.71 11.93
CA PRO A 393 13.78 5.51 11.81
C PRO A 393 14.66 4.25 11.79
N VAL A 394 14.15 3.17 12.36
CA VAL A 394 14.86 1.88 12.42
C VAL A 394 14.23 0.93 11.42
N LEU A 395 15.04 0.38 10.51
CA LEU A 395 14.60 -0.59 9.52
C LEU A 395 14.56 -1.99 10.14
N PHE A 396 13.42 -2.67 10.01
CA PHE A 396 13.19 -4.04 10.42
C PHE A 396 12.98 -4.93 9.19
N ALA A 397 13.58 -6.12 9.23
CA ALA A 397 13.32 -7.22 8.31
C ALA A 397 12.80 -8.41 9.11
N THR A 398 11.60 -8.89 8.77
CA THR A 398 10.90 -9.93 9.54
C THR A 398 10.24 -10.96 8.66
N ILE A 399 10.18 -12.21 9.14
CA ILE A 399 9.53 -13.34 8.47
C ILE A 399 9.15 -14.42 9.48
N MET A 400 8.07 -15.16 9.22
CA MET A 400 7.64 -16.30 10.04
C MET A 400 7.98 -17.65 9.37
N PRO A 401 9.03 -18.37 9.82
CA PRO A 401 9.47 -19.63 9.22
C PRO A 401 8.82 -20.87 9.85
N SER A 402 7.59 -20.76 10.38
CA SER A 402 6.83 -21.90 10.94
C SER A 402 5.69 -22.35 10.04
N GLY A 403 5.29 -21.51 9.08
CA GLY A 403 4.07 -21.68 8.29
C GLY A 403 2.80 -21.15 8.96
N ASP A 404 2.91 -20.54 10.14
CA ASP A 404 1.85 -19.75 10.76
C ASP A 404 2.00 -18.27 10.40
N ASP A 405 0.99 -17.44 10.69
CA ASP A 405 1.04 -16.01 10.40
C ASP A 405 2.09 -15.31 11.29
N LEU A 406 2.78 -14.32 10.71
CA LEU A 406 3.71 -13.45 11.40
C LEU A 406 2.96 -12.54 12.38
N ASN A 407 3.46 -12.47 13.61
CA ASN A 407 3.02 -11.49 14.60
C ASN A 407 4.19 -11.11 15.51
N VAL A 408 4.71 -9.89 15.34
CA VAL A 408 5.74 -9.31 16.21
C VAL A 408 5.14 -8.11 16.94
N ASN A 409 5.31 -8.06 18.25
CA ASN A 409 4.89 -6.90 19.04
C ASN A 409 6.07 -5.97 19.29
N LEU A 410 5.86 -4.69 19.03
CA LEU A 410 6.77 -3.59 19.35
C LEU A 410 6.09 -2.74 20.42
N THR A 411 6.74 -2.50 21.55
CA THR A 411 6.16 -1.71 22.65
C THR A 411 7.19 -0.80 23.29
N LEU A 412 6.93 0.50 23.37
CA LEU A 412 7.72 1.44 24.16
C LEU A 412 7.35 1.31 25.62
N ASP A 413 8.34 1.25 26.51
CA ASP A 413 8.09 1.20 27.94
C ASP A 413 7.41 2.49 28.43
N ASN A 414 6.13 2.39 28.78
CA ASN A 414 5.34 3.51 29.32
C ASN A 414 5.12 3.40 30.84
N THR A 415 6.00 2.70 31.56
CA THR A 415 5.90 2.52 33.03
C THR A 415 5.82 3.84 33.82
N ASN A 416 6.24 4.97 33.23
CA ASN A 416 6.15 6.30 33.85
C ASN A 416 5.01 7.19 33.31
N GLY A 417 4.15 6.71 32.39
CA GLY A 417 2.97 7.45 31.91
C GLY A 417 3.25 8.77 31.18
N LEU A 418 4.50 9.04 30.80
CA LEU A 418 4.98 10.37 30.37
C LEU A 418 5.51 10.42 28.93
N THR A 419 5.75 9.29 28.27
CA THR A 419 6.51 9.23 26.99
C THR A 419 5.66 8.98 25.75
N CYS A 420 4.34 8.82 25.88
CA CYS A 420 3.38 8.87 24.78
C CYS A 420 2.24 9.82 25.17
N GLY A 421 2.53 11.13 25.19
CA GLY A 421 1.68 12.14 25.82
C GLY A 421 0.23 12.15 25.31
N CYS A 422 -0.76 12.28 26.23
CA CYS A 422 -2.15 12.52 25.85
C CYS A 422 -2.24 13.86 25.09
N HIS A 423 -2.77 13.78 23.87
CA HIS A 423 -3.28 14.94 23.14
C HIS A 423 -4.48 15.53 23.92
N ILE A 424 -4.46 16.82 24.26
CA ILE A 424 -5.67 17.52 24.72
C ILE A 424 -6.50 17.89 23.48
N GLY A 425 -7.07 16.86 22.86
CA GLY A 425 -8.01 16.96 21.74
C GLY A 425 -7.48 17.64 20.47
N ARG A 426 -8.38 17.69 19.48
CA ARG A 426 -8.31 18.53 18.28
C ARG A 426 -9.55 19.42 18.37
N TRP A 427 -9.37 20.73 18.46
CA TRP A 427 -10.50 21.65 18.54
C TRP A 427 -10.93 22.02 17.14
N THR A 428 -11.98 21.36 16.66
CA THR A 428 -12.62 21.75 15.40
C THR A 428 -13.58 22.88 15.72
N GLU A 429 -13.45 24.02 15.05
CA GLU A 429 -14.45 25.07 15.11
C GLU A 429 -15.74 24.53 14.48
N VAL A 430 -16.72 24.19 15.31
CA VAL A 430 -18.07 23.87 14.84
C VAL A 430 -18.74 25.22 14.65
N ALA A 431 -18.94 25.63 13.39
CA ALA A 431 -19.93 26.66 13.12
C ALA A 431 -21.22 26.21 13.81
N THR A 432 -21.78 27.04 14.69
CA THR A 432 -23.11 26.77 15.24
C THR A 432 -24.03 26.59 14.06
N ALA A 433 -24.34 25.32 13.75
CA ALA A 433 -25.43 24.97 12.88
C ALA A 433 -26.67 25.32 13.70
N ASP A 434 -27.06 26.59 13.61
CA ASP A 434 -28.41 26.99 13.89
C ASP A 434 -29.24 26.51 12.68
N PRO A 435 -30.06 25.46 12.81
CA PRO A 435 -30.95 25.03 11.73
C PRO A 435 -32.05 26.07 11.44
N GLU A 436 -32.14 27.15 12.21
CA GLU A 436 -32.94 28.35 11.93
C GLU A 436 -32.10 29.54 11.43
N ALA A 437 -30.77 29.44 11.35
CA ALA A 437 -29.97 30.42 10.62
C ALA A 437 -30.16 30.17 9.12
N GLU A 438 -31.27 30.66 8.58
CA GLU A 438 -31.42 30.95 7.16
C GLU A 438 -30.11 31.56 6.67
N ASP A 439 -29.62 31.08 5.52
CA ASP A 439 -28.45 31.68 4.88
C ASP A 439 -28.74 33.18 4.74
N THR A 440 -28.16 33.99 5.63
CA THR A 440 -28.50 35.41 5.76
C THR A 440 -28.23 36.18 4.47
N PHE A 441 -27.49 35.57 3.54
CA PHE A 441 -27.29 36.11 2.20
C PHE A 441 -28.36 35.69 1.20
N ASP A 442 -29.01 34.53 1.32
CA ASP A 442 -30.16 34.19 0.47
C ASP A 442 -31.33 35.13 0.76
N GLY A 443 -31.62 35.39 2.04
CA GLY A 443 -32.62 36.40 2.43
C GLY A 443 -32.23 37.83 2.00
N ALA A 444 -30.94 38.19 2.05
CA ALA A 444 -30.47 39.50 1.58
C ALA A 444 -30.47 39.62 0.04
N LEU A 445 -30.20 38.54 -0.70
CA LEU A 445 -30.23 38.49 -2.16
C LEU A 445 -31.67 38.46 -2.68
N GLU A 446 -32.56 37.74 -2.01
CA GLU A 446 -34.00 37.74 -2.27
C GLU A 446 -34.60 39.11 -1.94
N ALA A 447 -34.21 39.74 -0.83
CA ALA A 447 -34.59 41.12 -0.52
C ALA A 447 -34.07 42.11 -1.57
N ILE A 448 -32.82 42.00 -2.02
CA ILE A 448 -32.28 42.83 -3.10
C ILE A 448 -33.08 42.64 -4.40
N GLU A 449 -33.49 41.42 -4.73
CA GLU A 449 -34.32 41.14 -5.91
C GLU A 449 -35.75 41.67 -5.78
N MET A 450 -36.37 41.56 -4.60
CA MET A 450 -37.68 42.15 -4.32
C MET A 450 -37.64 43.68 -4.35
N TYR A 451 -36.58 44.29 -3.82
CA TYR A 451 -36.40 45.75 -3.81
C TYR A 451 -36.04 46.33 -5.18
N ARG A 452 -35.53 45.52 -6.12
CA ARG A 452 -35.17 45.97 -7.48
C ARG A 452 -36.31 46.66 -8.22
N ALA A 453 -37.56 46.26 -7.97
CA ALA A 453 -38.75 46.86 -8.57
C ALA A 453 -39.19 48.17 -7.90
N MET A 454 -38.66 48.48 -6.71
CA MET A 454 -39.05 49.63 -5.88
C MET A 454 -37.93 50.68 -5.76
N VAL A 455 -36.71 50.36 -6.21
CA VAL A 455 -35.55 51.25 -6.18
C VAL A 455 -35.54 52.15 -7.43
N PRO A 456 -35.40 53.48 -7.28
CA PRO A 456 -35.31 54.41 -8.40
C PRO A 456 -34.15 54.05 -9.35
N PRO A 457 -34.28 54.27 -10.68
CA PRO A 457 -33.29 53.82 -11.66
C PRO A 457 -31.85 54.28 -11.37
N GLU A 458 -31.69 55.45 -10.77
CA GLU A 458 -30.41 56.03 -10.36
C GLU A 458 -29.70 55.27 -9.23
N GLN A 459 -30.40 54.42 -8.48
CA GLN A 459 -29.86 53.63 -7.37
C GLN A 459 -29.69 52.13 -7.71
N LEU A 460 -30.16 51.68 -8.89
CA LEU A 460 -30.01 50.29 -9.34
C LEU A 460 -28.55 49.86 -9.46
N ALA A 461 -27.64 50.78 -9.78
CA ALA A 461 -26.22 50.49 -9.92
C ALA A 461 -25.55 50.16 -8.58
N ASP A 462 -25.94 50.85 -7.52
CA ASP A 462 -25.42 50.59 -6.17
C ASP A 462 -26.04 49.31 -5.59
N LEU A 463 -27.31 49.03 -5.91
CA LEU A 463 -27.99 47.78 -5.56
C LEU A 463 -27.30 46.56 -6.23
N GLU A 464 -26.94 46.67 -7.51
CA GLU A 464 -26.24 45.59 -8.23
C GLU A 464 -24.77 45.44 -7.80
N LYS A 465 -24.18 46.51 -7.26
CA LYS A 465 -22.84 46.49 -6.65
C LYS A 465 -22.89 45.81 -5.28
N ALA A 466 -23.90 46.10 -4.47
CA ALA A 466 -24.14 45.41 -3.20
C ALA A 466 -24.42 43.92 -3.42
N LYS A 467 -25.27 43.58 -4.40
CA LYS A 467 -25.51 42.19 -4.84
C LYS A 467 -24.20 41.47 -5.16
N ARG A 468 -23.36 42.09 -5.99
CA ARG A 468 -22.05 41.52 -6.35
C ARG A 468 -21.06 41.46 -5.19
N MET A 469 -21.10 42.39 -4.24
CA MET A 469 -20.24 42.35 -3.05
C MET A 469 -20.67 41.23 -2.10
N ILE A 470 -21.96 40.96 -1.98
CA ILE A 470 -22.51 39.84 -1.20
C ILE A 470 -22.18 38.51 -1.88
N GLU A 471 -22.41 38.41 -3.20
CA GLU A 471 -22.09 37.21 -3.99
C GLU A 471 -20.58 36.93 -4.06
N ALA A 472 -19.74 37.96 -3.98
CA ALA A 472 -18.27 37.83 -4.03
C ALA A 472 -17.59 37.78 -2.65
N ALA A 473 -18.33 37.99 -1.56
CA ALA A 473 -17.84 37.77 -0.21
C ALA A 473 -17.72 36.26 0.01
N ASP A 474 -16.59 35.68 -0.40
CA ASP A 474 -16.24 34.31 -0.09
C ASP A 474 -16.30 34.14 1.44
N THR A 475 -17.09 33.19 1.92
CA THR A 475 -17.42 32.94 3.33
C THR A 475 -16.22 32.53 4.19
N LYS A 476 -14.99 32.71 3.68
CA LYS A 476 -13.72 32.37 4.32
C LYS A 476 -13.15 33.43 5.26
N ASP A 477 -13.80 34.57 5.47
CA ASP A 477 -13.25 35.64 6.34
C ASP A 477 -14.10 35.97 7.58
N ARG A 478 -14.49 34.93 8.34
CA ARG A 478 -15.08 35.07 9.70
C ARG A 478 -14.09 34.88 10.85
N PHE A 479 -12.77 34.92 10.59
CA PHE A 479 -11.75 34.70 11.61
C PHE A 479 -11.54 35.91 12.55
N ARG A 480 -12.36 36.04 13.60
CA ARG A 480 -12.15 37.01 14.70
C ARG A 480 -11.02 36.63 15.67
N PHE A 481 -10.57 35.36 15.70
CA PHE A 481 -9.71 34.86 16.79
C PHE A 481 -8.19 35.02 16.61
N ARG A 482 -7.69 35.34 15.41
CA ARG A 482 -6.23 35.39 15.19
C ARG A 482 -5.52 36.52 15.95
N GLY A 483 -6.25 37.51 16.46
CA GLY A 483 -5.69 38.63 17.24
C GLY A 483 -5.81 38.51 18.77
N ALA A 484 -6.72 37.68 19.30
CA ALA A 484 -7.14 37.74 20.72
C ALA A 484 -6.82 36.49 21.55
N ALA A 485 -6.46 35.35 20.96
CA ALA A 485 -6.26 34.11 21.73
C ALA A 485 -5.14 34.19 22.79
N LYS A 486 -4.15 35.08 22.59
CA LYS A 486 -3.10 35.34 23.59
C LYS A 486 -3.58 36.18 24.78
N GLN A 487 -4.70 36.89 24.63
CA GLN A 487 -5.39 37.65 25.70
C GLN A 487 -6.42 36.77 26.43
N ILE A 488 -7.05 35.83 25.72
CA ILE A 488 -8.06 34.91 26.28
C ILE A 488 -7.40 33.84 27.16
N PHE A 489 -6.18 33.42 26.84
CA PHE A 489 -5.39 32.47 27.63
C PHE A 489 -4.14 33.15 28.18
N GLU A 490 -4.30 33.96 29.24
CA GLU A 490 -3.14 34.40 30.03
C GLU A 490 -2.65 33.22 30.88
N MET A 491 -1.53 32.62 30.46
CA MET A 491 -0.93 31.45 31.09
C MET A 491 0.49 31.75 31.54
N ASP A 492 0.83 31.34 32.76
CA ASP A 492 2.22 31.33 33.24
C ASP A 492 2.73 29.89 33.16
N GLY A 493 3.70 29.63 32.26
CA GLY A 493 4.25 28.29 32.01
C GLY A 493 3.54 27.48 30.90
N GLY A 494 2.98 28.10 29.86
CA GLY A 494 2.46 27.41 28.68
C GLY A 494 2.71 28.21 27.39
N THR A 495 2.51 27.58 26.23
CA THR A 495 2.63 28.23 24.91
C THR A 495 1.38 28.01 24.07
N VAL A 496 0.90 29.06 23.41
CA VAL A 496 -0.16 28.96 22.39
C VAL A 496 0.49 29.14 21.02
N THR A 497 0.43 28.12 20.18
CA THR A 497 0.81 28.17 18.75
C THR A 497 -0.45 28.11 17.88
N PHE A 498 -0.32 28.25 16.56
CA PHE A 498 -1.45 28.21 15.63
C PHE A 498 -1.04 27.40 14.40
N ASP A 499 -1.96 26.59 13.88
CA ASP A 499 -1.84 25.94 12.58
C ASP A 499 -2.99 26.34 11.64
N ASN A 500 -3.18 25.61 10.54
CA ASN A 500 -4.22 25.90 9.55
C ASN A 500 -5.64 25.59 10.06
N ASP A 501 -5.76 24.82 11.14
CA ASP A 501 -7.03 24.33 11.70
C ASP A 501 -7.41 25.06 13.01
N GLY A 502 -6.48 25.71 13.72
CA GLY A 502 -6.78 26.52 14.91
C GLY A 502 -5.59 26.80 15.86
N PRO A 503 -5.84 27.36 17.07
CA PRO A 503 -4.82 27.50 18.10
C PRO A 503 -4.52 26.16 18.78
N ILE A 504 -3.24 25.88 18.99
CA ILE A 504 -2.74 24.73 19.76
C ILE A 504 -2.22 25.25 21.10
N VAL A 505 -2.75 24.71 22.21
CA VAL A 505 -2.37 25.13 23.57
C VAL A 505 -1.52 24.04 24.22
N THR A 506 -0.27 24.36 24.53
CA THR A 506 0.67 23.47 25.22
C THR A 506 0.92 23.97 26.64
N LEU A 507 0.83 23.06 27.60
CA LEU A 507 0.86 23.36 29.03
C LEU A 507 2.16 22.77 29.65
N ALA A 508 3.03 23.57 30.27
CA ALA A 508 4.22 23.10 31.01
C ALA A 508 4.00 22.99 32.54
N ARG A 509 4.57 21.96 33.16
CA ARG A 509 4.23 21.51 34.53
C ARG A 509 4.13 22.65 35.57
N GLY A 510 2.93 22.84 36.13
CA GLY A 510 2.69 23.67 37.32
C GLY A 510 2.50 25.14 37.02
N GLY A 511 1.36 25.50 36.43
CA GLY A 511 1.04 26.86 36.01
C GLY A 511 -0.28 27.39 36.57
N SER A 512 -0.58 28.63 36.20
CA SER A 512 -1.89 29.25 36.45
C SER A 512 -2.52 29.65 35.13
N PHE A 513 -3.86 29.68 35.09
CA PHE A 513 -4.60 30.16 33.93
C PHE A 513 -5.67 31.16 34.36
N ILE A 514 -5.96 32.08 33.45
CA ILE A 514 -7.14 32.93 33.48
C ILE A 514 -7.84 32.78 32.13
N ILE A 515 -9.16 32.52 32.16
CA ILE A 515 -10.02 32.52 30.98
C ILE A 515 -11.01 33.66 31.13
N GLU A 516 -11.02 34.56 30.16
CA GLU A 516 -11.95 35.69 30.06
C GLU A 516 -12.78 35.54 28.78
N ASP A 517 -14.12 35.47 28.90
CA ASP A 517 -14.97 35.32 27.72
C ASP A 517 -16.42 35.83 27.92
N PRO A 518 -16.90 36.83 27.17
CA PRO A 518 -18.32 37.20 27.21
C PRO A 518 -19.17 36.16 26.47
N HIS A 519 -20.27 35.73 27.06
CA HIS A 519 -21.26 34.87 26.40
C HIS A 519 -22.68 35.25 26.79
N MET A 520 -23.65 34.90 25.94
CA MET A 520 -25.06 35.17 26.15
C MET A 520 -25.81 33.86 26.35
N MET A 521 -26.54 33.73 27.45
CA MET A 521 -27.39 32.58 27.73
C MET A 521 -28.86 33.00 27.63
N SER A 522 -29.67 32.25 26.89
CA SER A 522 -31.11 32.49 26.81
C SER A 522 -31.88 31.18 26.89
N ASP A 523 -32.97 31.17 27.64
CA ASP A 523 -33.93 30.05 27.70
C ASP A 523 -35.20 30.33 26.86
N GLY A 524 -35.17 31.39 26.05
CA GLY A 524 -36.28 31.83 25.21
C GLY A 524 -37.26 32.79 25.90
N LYS A 525 -37.15 32.99 27.22
CA LYS A 525 -37.95 33.99 27.96
C LYS A 525 -37.08 34.98 28.70
N THR A 526 -35.94 34.53 29.20
CA THR A 526 -34.95 35.36 29.88
C THR A 526 -33.65 35.29 29.09
N THR A 527 -33.04 36.45 28.86
CA THR A 527 -31.73 36.58 28.25
C THR A 527 -30.78 37.14 29.30
N VAL A 528 -29.67 36.44 29.52
CA VAL A 528 -28.59 36.85 30.40
C VAL A 528 -27.35 37.07 29.55
N ASP A 529 -26.90 38.32 29.51
CA ASP A 529 -25.74 38.76 28.75
C ASP A 529 -24.58 39.04 29.71
N TYR A 530 -23.52 38.23 29.65
CA TYR A 530 -22.35 38.39 30.51
C TYR A 530 -21.32 39.26 29.81
N ASN A 531 -21.11 40.48 30.34
CA ASN A 531 -20.12 41.41 29.83
C ASN A 531 -18.71 41.12 30.36
N THR A 532 -18.60 40.45 31.51
CA THR A 532 -17.33 39.94 32.04
C THR A 532 -17.56 38.60 32.73
N TYR A 533 -16.82 37.58 32.31
CA TYR A 533 -16.84 36.25 32.90
C TYR A 533 -15.40 35.79 33.01
N THR A 534 -14.94 35.60 34.24
CA THR A 534 -13.54 35.29 34.51
C THR A 534 -13.43 34.06 35.39
N HIS A 535 -12.73 33.05 34.87
CA HIS A 535 -12.26 31.93 35.65
C HIS A 535 -10.77 32.02 35.82
N SER A 536 -10.30 31.75 37.04
CA SER A 536 -8.86 31.54 37.26
C SER A 536 -8.62 30.35 38.16
N GLY A 537 -7.52 29.65 37.89
CA GLY A 537 -7.15 28.46 38.60
C GLY A 537 -5.67 28.15 38.53
N LEU A 538 -5.26 27.21 39.39
CA LEU A 538 -3.95 26.58 39.29
C LEU A 538 -4.11 25.24 38.61
N TRP A 539 -3.09 24.82 37.88
CA TRP A 539 -3.06 23.50 37.31
C TRP A 539 -1.70 22.88 37.55
N LYS A 540 -1.68 21.57 37.81
CA LYS A 540 -0.45 20.82 38.07
C LYS A 540 -0.56 19.45 37.42
N ILE A 541 0.57 18.99 36.89
CA ILE A 541 0.69 17.62 36.41
C ILE A 541 1.36 16.80 37.50
N GLU A 542 0.61 15.88 38.09
CA GLU A 542 1.07 14.89 39.06
C GLU A 542 0.90 13.51 38.43
N ASP A 543 2.01 12.77 38.29
CA ASP A 543 2.02 11.41 37.72
C ASP A 543 1.39 11.30 36.32
N GLY A 544 1.67 12.26 35.44
CA GLY A 544 1.12 12.32 34.08
C GLY A 544 -0.33 12.84 34.01
N ILE A 545 -0.99 13.08 35.15
CA ILE A 545 -2.39 13.52 35.23
C ILE A 545 -2.45 15.03 35.44
N LEU A 546 -3.14 15.72 34.54
CA LEU A 546 -3.46 17.14 34.66
C LEU A 546 -4.55 17.36 35.71
N LYS A 547 -4.19 17.94 36.85
CA LYS A 547 -5.11 18.38 37.90
C LYS A 547 -5.34 19.89 37.79
N ILE A 548 -6.59 20.31 37.83
CA ILE A 548 -7.00 21.71 37.70
C ILE A 548 -7.79 22.11 38.95
N ASP A 549 -7.30 23.13 39.66
CA ASP A 549 -7.90 23.71 40.85
C ASP A 549 -8.46 25.10 40.53
N LEU A 550 -9.79 25.23 40.53
CA LEU A 550 -10.48 26.48 40.21
C LEU A 550 -10.54 27.36 41.46
N GLN A 551 -9.83 28.49 41.42
CA GLN A 551 -9.64 29.34 42.59
C GLN A 551 -10.60 30.52 42.67
N LYS A 552 -10.99 31.09 41.52
CA LYS A 552 -11.93 32.21 41.49
C LYS A 552 -12.88 32.09 40.33
N PHE A 553 -14.14 32.42 40.63
CA PHE A 553 -15.17 32.64 39.65
C PHE A 553 -15.80 34.01 39.90
N THR A 554 -15.76 34.86 38.88
CA THR A 554 -16.40 36.17 38.89
C THR A 554 -17.19 36.35 37.61
N TYR A 555 -18.40 36.89 37.76
CA TYR A 555 -19.26 37.22 36.63
C TYR A 555 -19.90 38.59 36.86
N GLU A 556 -20.05 39.31 35.75
CA GLU A 556 -20.74 40.58 35.66
C GLU A 556 -21.50 40.61 34.33
N GLY A 557 -22.78 40.91 34.40
CA GLY A 557 -23.66 40.86 33.25
C GLY A 557 -24.98 41.55 33.49
N THR A 558 -25.86 41.49 32.50
CA THR A 558 -27.22 42.01 32.56
C THR A 558 -28.21 40.92 32.24
N ALA A 559 -29.25 40.78 33.05
CA ALA A 559 -30.33 39.82 32.84
C ALA A 559 -31.63 40.56 32.52
N GLU A 560 -32.33 40.13 31.47
CA GLU A 560 -33.61 40.70 31.03
C GLU A 560 -34.62 39.56 30.82
N GLY A 561 -35.85 39.73 31.29
CA GLY A 561 -36.90 38.71 31.19
C GLY A 561 -38.31 39.31 31.09
N PRO A 562 -39.36 38.48 30.92
CA PRO A 562 -40.67 38.92 30.41
C PRO A 562 -41.47 39.82 31.37
N LEU A 563 -41.03 39.88 32.63
CA LEU A 563 -41.64 40.67 33.70
C LEU A 563 -40.70 41.76 34.24
N SER A 564 -39.57 42.00 33.56
CA SER A 564 -38.62 43.06 33.93
C SER A 564 -38.91 44.34 33.15
N ASP A 565 -38.79 45.51 33.80
CA ASP A 565 -38.91 46.83 33.15
C ASP A 565 -37.64 47.19 32.32
N GLY A 566 -36.84 46.20 31.89
CA GLY A 566 -35.58 46.33 31.16
C GLY A 566 -34.44 45.45 31.72
N PRO A 567 -33.23 45.46 31.13
CA PRO A 567 -32.08 44.70 31.63
C PRO A 567 -31.68 45.11 33.05
N GLN A 568 -31.46 44.14 33.93
CA GLN A 568 -30.99 44.35 35.30
C GLN A 568 -29.56 43.86 35.46
N GLU A 569 -28.70 44.66 36.09
CA GLU A 569 -27.33 44.27 36.37
C GLU A 569 -27.28 43.13 37.40
N ILE A 570 -26.53 42.09 37.05
CA ILE A 570 -26.19 40.97 37.91
C ILE A 570 -24.67 40.89 38.02
N SER A 571 -24.16 40.90 39.25
CA SER A 571 -22.74 40.71 39.52
C SER A 571 -22.53 39.85 40.75
N GLY A 572 -21.50 39.02 40.71
CA GLY A 572 -21.17 38.09 41.79
C GLY A 572 -19.70 37.69 41.75
N SER A 573 -19.13 37.49 42.94
CA SER A 573 -17.82 36.87 43.10
C SER A 573 -17.88 35.86 44.23
N ASN A 574 -17.44 34.64 43.98
CA ASN A 574 -17.21 33.68 45.06
C ASN A 574 -15.71 33.64 45.37
N LYS A 575 -15.32 34.18 46.53
CA LYS A 575 -13.96 33.95 47.06
C LYS A 575 -13.83 32.66 47.86
N HIS A 576 -14.93 32.08 48.36
CA HIS A 576 -14.88 30.88 49.23
C HIS A 576 -16.08 29.91 49.08
N SER A 577 -16.74 29.87 47.93
CA SER A 577 -17.81 28.91 47.68
C SER A 577 -17.46 28.10 46.45
N SER A 578 -16.88 26.92 46.67
CA SER A 578 -16.89 25.84 45.68
C SER A 578 -18.36 25.58 45.34
N TYR A 579 -18.82 26.05 44.19
CA TYR A 579 -20.16 25.73 43.73
C TYR A 579 -20.22 24.21 43.52
N VAL A 580 -21.25 23.56 44.07
CA VAL A 580 -21.41 22.10 44.02
C VAL A 580 -21.96 21.73 42.64
N GLY A 581 -21.09 21.88 41.66
CA GLY A 581 -21.03 21.11 40.43
C GLY A 581 -19.60 20.60 40.32
N GLY A 582 -19.22 19.71 41.24
CA GLY A 582 -18.01 18.92 41.12
C GLY A 582 -16.75 19.42 41.83
N GLY A 583 -16.80 19.52 43.15
CA GLY A 583 -15.59 19.41 43.97
C GLY A 583 -15.30 17.95 44.25
N GLY A 584 -14.47 17.33 43.43
CA GLY A 584 -13.88 16.01 43.61
C GLY A 584 -12.56 15.98 42.86
N ASP A 585 -11.63 15.09 43.20
CA ASP A 585 -10.51 14.84 42.31
C ASP A 585 -11.08 14.24 41.03
N TRP A 586 -10.88 14.91 39.90
CA TRP A 586 -11.38 14.44 38.61
C TRP A 586 -10.25 13.77 37.87
N VAL A 587 -10.49 12.53 37.42
CA VAL A 587 -9.56 11.81 36.57
C VAL A 587 -9.99 11.99 35.12
N VAL A 588 -9.09 12.53 34.32
CA VAL A 588 -9.20 12.57 32.86
C VAL A 588 -8.89 11.16 32.35
N SER A 589 -9.85 10.55 31.67
CA SER A 589 -9.67 9.29 30.94
C SER A 589 -9.66 9.58 29.43
N CYS A 590 -8.57 9.25 28.75
CA CYS A 590 -8.41 9.34 27.30
C CYS A 590 -9.18 8.15 26.66
N GLN A 591 -10.21 8.40 25.82
CA GLN A 591 -10.97 7.38 25.08
C GLN A 591 -10.91 7.64 23.57
N GLU A 592 -11.14 6.62 22.73
CA GLU A 592 -11.05 6.64 21.25
C GLU A 592 -11.79 7.80 20.56
N THR A 593 -12.74 8.47 21.22
CA THR A 593 -13.54 9.57 20.67
C THR A 593 -13.44 10.88 21.45
N GLY A 594 -12.59 10.98 22.48
CA GLY A 594 -12.35 12.22 23.24
C GLY A 594 -12.03 12.03 24.73
N ILE A 595 -11.95 13.14 25.45
CA ILE A 595 -11.65 13.19 26.90
C ILE A 595 -12.92 12.98 27.72
N LYS A 596 -12.89 12.06 28.70
CA LYS A 596 -13.96 11.88 29.69
C LYS A 596 -13.46 12.18 31.10
N LEU A 597 -14.17 13.03 31.83
CA LEU A 597 -13.92 13.29 33.25
C LEU A 597 -14.76 12.34 34.11
N VAL A 598 -14.12 11.65 35.04
CA VAL A 598 -14.78 10.77 36.03
C VAL A 598 -14.32 11.12 37.45
N PRO A 599 -15.23 11.09 38.44
CA PRO A 599 -14.86 11.38 39.83
C PRO A 599 -13.96 10.28 40.40
N ALA A 600 -12.95 10.65 41.20
CA ALA A 600 -11.92 9.75 41.69
C ALA A 600 -12.41 8.70 42.72
N TYR A 601 -13.62 8.83 43.28
CA TYR A 601 -14.16 7.89 44.28
C TYR A 601 -15.63 7.48 43.98
N GLU A 602 -15.92 6.16 43.94
CA GLU A 602 -17.26 5.59 43.62
C GLU A 602 -18.40 5.97 44.58
N GLY A 603 -18.09 6.49 45.79
CA GLY A 603 -19.07 7.00 46.75
C GLY A 603 -19.41 8.47 46.57
N GLU A 604 -18.61 9.22 45.83
CA GLU A 604 -18.96 10.57 45.38
C GLU A 604 -19.99 10.36 44.27
N ARG A 605 -21.26 10.70 44.56
CA ARG A 605 -22.31 10.69 43.55
C ARG A 605 -21.88 11.60 42.41
N GLY A 606 -21.23 11.04 41.37
CA GLY A 606 -21.27 11.61 40.02
C GLY A 606 -22.74 11.89 39.68
N PRO A 607 -23.05 12.87 38.81
CA PRO A 607 -24.40 13.40 38.64
C PRO A 607 -25.43 12.27 38.48
N GLY A 608 -26.02 11.88 39.61
CA GLY A 608 -26.81 10.69 39.74
C GLY A 608 -28.23 11.07 39.46
N ARG A 609 -28.69 10.76 38.23
CA ARG A 609 -30.05 10.58 37.70
C ARG A 609 -31.20 11.54 38.06
N ASP A 610 -31.08 12.40 39.07
CA ASP A 610 -32.16 13.26 39.59
C ASP A 610 -31.87 14.77 39.45
N ALA A 611 -30.75 15.17 38.86
CA ALA A 611 -30.55 16.55 38.37
C ALA A 611 -30.92 16.66 36.88
N VAL A 612 -31.99 15.97 36.52
CA VAL A 612 -32.80 16.23 35.34
C VAL A 612 -34.21 16.29 35.93
N LEU A 613 -35.00 17.36 35.81
CA LEU A 613 -35.76 17.64 34.60
C LEU A 613 -36.72 18.83 34.77
N ARG A 614 -36.81 19.60 33.68
CA ARG A 614 -38.04 20.16 33.05
C ARG A 614 -38.74 21.32 33.80
N PRO A 615 -39.76 21.92 33.18
CA PRO A 615 -39.69 22.84 32.05
C PRO A 615 -40.27 24.19 32.48
N HIS A 616 -39.83 25.30 31.90
CA HIS A 616 -40.73 26.42 31.59
C HIS A 616 -40.19 27.31 30.51
#